data_AF-A0A1V5SCY8-F1
#
_entry.id   AF-A0A1V5SCY8-F1
#
_cell.length_a   1.000
_cell.length_b   1.000
_cell.length_c   1.000
_cell.angle_alpha   90.00
_cell.angle_beta   90.00
_cell.angle_gamma   90.00
#
_symmetry.space_group_name_H-M   'P 1'
#
loop_
_entity.id
_entity.type
_entity.pdbx_description
1 polymer ?
#
loop_
_entity_poly.entity_id
_entity_poly.type
_entity_poly.pdbx_seq_one_letter_code
_entity_poly.pdbx_strand_id
1 'polypeptide(L)'
;MPGTYHFTSMSITGNAKLVPTGPVSIYVDGTIQIAGNGIATSDNRPPNFLLYATGNSSVSFSGNASFYGAVYAPNSTVSVSGNGTCYGAIIAKDYKNTGNGRIHFDEALKEIQGASSGEMTIRAWQEKNTLLWGTGTTTPGS
;
A
#
# COMPACT_ATOMS: atom_id res chain seq x y z
N MET A 1 -21.76 1.35 -6.43
CA MET A 1 -21.42 2.63 -7.08
C MET A 1 -20.11 3.14 -6.51
N PRO A 2 -19.36 4.00 -7.23
CA PRO A 2 -18.21 4.69 -6.67
C PRO A 2 -18.61 5.57 -5.49
N GLY A 3 -17.70 5.77 -4.54
CA GLY A 3 -17.92 6.67 -3.43
C GLY A 3 -17.25 6.25 -2.13
N THR A 4 -17.51 7.05 -1.11
CA THR A 4 -17.01 6.83 0.24
C THR A 4 -18.14 6.36 1.14
N TYR A 5 -17.92 5.27 1.86
CA TYR A 5 -18.88 4.66 2.77
C TYR A 5 -18.27 4.52 4.17
N HIS A 6 -19.11 4.63 5.19
CA HIS A 6 -18.71 4.48 6.58
C HIS A 6 -19.63 3.49 7.29
N PHE A 7 -19.06 2.56 8.05
CA PHE A 7 -19.78 1.51 8.74
C PHE A 7 -19.25 1.32 10.16
N THR A 8 -20.11 0.90 11.08
CA THR A 8 -19.68 0.51 12.43
C THR A 8 -19.03 -0.87 12.44
N SER A 9 -19.43 -1.77 11.55
CA SER A 9 -18.80 -3.08 11.35
C SER A 9 -19.09 -3.59 9.95
N MET A 10 -18.28 -4.54 9.47
CA MET A 10 -18.44 -5.13 8.15
C MET A 10 -18.26 -6.65 8.22
N SER A 11 -19.22 -7.39 7.67
CA SER A 11 -19.15 -8.84 7.56
C SER A 11 -19.66 -9.29 6.19
N ILE A 12 -18.76 -9.82 5.36
CA ILE A 12 -19.06 -10.42 4.06
C ILE A 12 -18.65 -11.88 4.16
N THR A 13 -19.60 -12.78 4.37
CA THR A 13 -19.31 -14.20 4.64
C THR A 13 -20.26 -15.14 3.91
N GLY A 14 -19.98 -16.44 3.94
CA GLY A 14 -20.74 -17.45 3.20
C GLY A 14 -20.65 -17.21 1.69
N ASN A 15 -21.80 -17.13 1.02
CA ASN A 15 -21.88 -16.89 -0.42
C ASN A 15 -21.95 -15.39 -0.79
N ALA A 16 -21.94 -14.49 0.20
CA ALA A 16 -22.03 -13.06 -0.04
C ALA A 16 -20.81 -12.56 -0.84
N LYS A 17 -21.06 -11.57 -1.71
CA LYS A 17 -20.04 -10.96 -2.55
C LYS A 17 -20.29 -9.47 -2.67
N LEU A 18 -19.32 -8.65 -2.29
CA LEU A 18 -19.36 -7.22 -2.56
C LEU A 18 -18.83 -6.97 -3.98
N VAL A 19 -19.57 -6.21 -4.78
CA VAL A 19 -19.20 -5.92 -6.17
C VAL A 19 -19.24 -4.41 -6.43
N PRO A 20 -18.18 -3.67 -6.06
CA PRO A 20 -18.07 -2.26 -6.40
C PRO A 20 -18.01 -2.09 -7.93
N THR A 21 -18.87 -1.24 -8.48
CA THR A 21 -18.93 -0.93 -9.92
C THR A 21 -17.96 0.17 -10.36
N GLY A 22 -17.03 0.55 -9.49
CA GLY A 22 -16.00 1.57 -9.71
C GLY A 22 -15.22 1.83 -8.42
N PRO A 23 -14.43 2.93 -8.31
CA PRO A 23 -13.58 3.20 -7.16
C PRO A 23 -14.39 3.43 -5.87
N VAL A 24 -14.06 2.66 -4.83
CA VAL A 24 -14.74 2.75 -3.52
C VAL A 24 -13.73 2.87 -2.40
N SER A 25 -14.03 3.76 -1.45
CA SER A 25 -13.34 3.87 -0.16
C SER A 25 -14.31 3.52 0.96
N ILE A 26 -13.92 2.61 1.84
CA ILE A 26 -14.74 2.15 2.95
C ILE A 26 -14.01 2.40 4.26
N TYR A 27 -14.67 3.08 5.18
CA TYR A 27 -14.21 3.29 6.54
C TYR A 27 -15.03 2.41 7.49
N VAL A 28 -14.36 1.67 8.37
CA VAL A 28 -15.01 0.79 9.33
C VAL A 28 -14.41 0.97 10.72
N ASP A 29 -15.25 1.32 11.69
CA ASP A 29 -14.80 1.58 13.06
C ASP A 29 -14.57 0.29 13.86
N GLY A 30 -15.41 -0.71 13.63
CA GLY A 30 -15.40 -1.98 14.34
C GLY A 30 -14.80 -3.13 13.54
N THR A 31 -15.22 -4.34 13.89
CA THR A 31 -14.70 -5.58 13.30
C THR A 31 -15.00 -5.65 11.80
N ILE A 32 -13.99 -6.08 11.04
CA ILE A 32 -14.09 -6.36 9.61
C ILE A 32 -13.84 -7.85 9.39
N GLN A 33 -14.79 -8.55 8.78
CA GLN A 33 -14.66 -9.95 8.40
C GLN A 33 -15.00 -10.11 6.91
N ILE A 34 -14.03 -10.57 6.13
CA ILE A 34 -14.19 -10.85 4.71
C ILE A 34 -13.88 -12.33 4.49
N ALA A 35 -14.89 -13.08 4.07
CA ALA A 35 -14.84 -14.52 3.88
C ALA A 35 -15.55 -14.96 2.59
N GLY A 36 -15.44 -16.25 2.27
CA GLY A 36 -16.17 -16.85 1.15
C GLY A 36 -15.74 -16.29 -0.21
N ASN A 37 -16.71 -15.70 -0.93
CA ASN A 37 -16.49 -15.09 -2.25
C ASN A 37 -15.87 -13.68 -2.18
N GLY A 38 -15.79 -13.09 -0.99
CA GLY A 38 -15.09 -11.84 -0.74
C GLY A 38 -15.60 -10.65 -1.55
N ILE A 39 -14.67 -9.93 -2.18
CA ILE A 39 -14.91 -8.66 -2.87
C ILE A 39 -14.42 -8.80 -4.32
N ALA A 40 -15.32 -8.61 -5.29
CA ALA A 40 -14.92 -8.46 -6.70
C ALA A 40 -14.82 -6.98 -7.04
N THR A 41 -13.61 -6.47 -6.86
CA THR A 41 -13.24 -5.11 -7.25
C THR A 41 -13.37 -4.94 -8.76
N SER A 42 -13.92 -3.81 -9.20
CA SER A 42 -14.02 -3.48 -10.62
C SER A 42 -12.65 -3.57 -11.31
N ASP A 43 -12.61 -4.25 -12.45
CA ASP A 43 -11.43 -4.51 -13.27
C ASP A 43 -10.27 -5.22 -12.54
N ASN A 44 -10.51 -5.80 -11.35
CA ASN A 44 -9.47 -6.37 -10.49
C ASN A 44 -8.32 -5.38 -10.21
N ARG A 45 -8.60 -4.06 -10.18
CA ARG A 45 -7.61 -3.02 -9.95
C ARG A 45 -7.56 -2.66 -8.46
N PRO A 46 -6.45 -2.87 -7.75
CA PRO A 46 -6.36 -2.54 -6.33
C PRO A 46 -6.70 -1.08 -5.97
N PRO A 47 -6.39 -0.06 -6.79
CA PRO A 47 -6.88 1.31 -6.56
C PRO A 47 -8.39 1.49 -6.45
N ASN A 48 -9.18 0.57 -7.02
CA ASN A 48 -10.64 0.69 -7.03
C ASN A 48 -11.28 0.23 -5.71
N PHE A 49 -10.50 -0.29 -4.76
CA PHE A 49 -11.02 -0.68 -3.45
C PHE A 49 -10.03 -0.33 -2.34
N LEU A 50 -10.39 0.67 -1.53
CA LEU A 50 -9.63 1.10 -0.37
C LEU A 50 -10.45 0.83 0.90
N LEU A 51 -9.84 0.13 1.86
CA LEU A 51 -10.45 -0.21 3.14
C LEU A 51 -9.66 0.41 4.28
N TYR A 52 -10.31 1.26 5.06
CA TYR A 52 -9.76 1.96 6.21
C TYR A 52 -10.38 1.42 7.49
N ALA A 53 -9.61 0.71 8.30
CA ALA A 53 -10.00 0.38 9.66
C ALA A 53 -9.64 1.57 10.57
N THR A 54 -10.66 2.30 11.02
CA THR A 54 -10.52 3.54 11.81
C THR A 54 -10.43 3.27 13.31
N GLY A 55 -10.92 2.13 13.78
CA GLY A 55 -10.75 1.68 15.16
C GLY A 55 -9.53 0.80 15.39
N ASN A 56 -9.61 -0.01 16.44
CA ASN A 56 -8.59 -0.98 16.85
C ASN A 56 -9.09 -2.45 16.79
N SER A 57 -10.27 -2.65 16.20
CA SER A 57 -10.90 -3.96 16.06
C SER A 57 -10.18 -4.82 15.02
N SER A 58 -10.37 -6.14 15.09
CA SER A 58 -9.69 -7.06 14.19
C SER A 58 -10.20 -6.96 12.74
N VAL A 59 -9.26 -7.14 11.81
CA VAL A 59 -9.54 -7.28 10.38
C VAL A 59 -9.16 -8.70 9.98
N SER A 60 -10.10 -9.46 9.43
CA SER A 60 -9.85 -10.84 9.01
C SER A 60 -10.24 -11.07 7.56
N PHE A 61 -9.38 -11.84 6.88
CA PHE A 61 -9.61 -12.38 5.55
C PHE A 61 -9.52 -13.90 5.63
N SER A 62 -10.59 -14.56 5.24
CA SER A 62 -10.67 -16.02 5.16
C SER A 62 -11.30 -16.44 3.84
N GLY A 63 -11.18 -17.71 3.47
CA GLY A 63 -11.69 -18.22 2.18
C GLY A 63 -10.66 -18.21 1.05
N ASN A 64 -11.12 -18.57 -0.15
CA ASN A 64 -10.23 -18.92 -1.27
C ASN A 64 -10.23 -17.86 -2.39
N ALA A 65 -11.12 -16.87 -2.31
CA ALA A 65 -11.18 -15.81 -3.31
C ALA A 65 -9.97 -14.87 -3.21
N SER A 66 -9.44 -14.46 -4.35
CA SER A 66 -8.42 -13.40 -4.41
C SER A 66 -9.02 -12.06 -4.00
N PHE A 67 -8.22 -11.27 -3.28
CA PHE A 67 -8.56 -9.91 -2.88
C PHE A 67 -7.74 -8.92 -3.70
N TYR A 68 -8.40 -7.89 -4.25
CA TYR A 68 -7.78 -6.81 -5.01
C TYR A 68 -8.13 -5.50 -4.33
N GLY A 69 -7.17 -4.88 -3.64
CA GLY A 69 -7.43 -3.67 -2.89
C GLY A 69 -6.31 -3.27 -1.95
N ALA A 70 -6.46 -2.12 -1.30
CA ALA A 70 -5.58 -1.68 -0.24
C ALA A 70 -6.31 -1.68 1.11
N VAL A 71 -5.60 -2.10 2.16
CA VAL A 71 -6.08 -2.09 3.55
C VAL A 71 -5.18 -1.18 4.38
N TYR A 72 -5.77 -0.20 5.03
CA TYR A 72 -5.12 0.69 5.97
C TYR A 72 -5.72 0.49 7.37
N ALA A 73 -4.98 -0.20 8.23
CA ALA A 73 -5.42 -0.62 9.55
C ALA A 73 -4.29 -0.47 10.60
N PRO A 74 -3.71 0.73 10.76
CA PRO A 74 -2.46 0.96 11.50
C PRO A 74 -2.54 0.61 12.99
N ASN A 75 -3.75 0.52 13.56
CA ASN A 75 -3.98 0.22 14.97
C ASN A 75 -4.53 -1.20 15.21
N SER A 76 -4.76 -1.97 14.14
CA SER A 76 -5.45 -3.25 14.19
C SER A 76 -4.55 -4.40 13.77
N THR A 77 -4.85 -5.58 14.30
CA THR A 77 -4.31 -6.83 13.78
C THR A 77 -5.07 -7.22 12.51
N VAL A 78 -4.33 -7.41 11.42
CA VAL A 78 -4.84 -7.98 10.17
C VAL A 78 -4.44 -9.45 10.11
N SER A 79 -5.44 -10.32 9.93
CA SER A 79 -5.24 -11.78 9.86
C SER A 79 -5.74 -12.35 8.54
N VAL A 80 -4.92 -13.21 7.92
CA VAL A 80 -5.25 -13.93 6.70
C VAL A 80 -5.12 -15.42 6.98
N SER A 81 -6.24 -16.15 6.89
CA SER A 81 -6.29 -17.60 7.12
C SER A 81 -6.70 -18.40 5.88
N GLY A 82 -7.02 -17.70 4.79
CA GLY A 82 -7.45 -18.28 3.52
C GLY A 82 -6.32 -18.71 2.58
N ASN A 83 -6.71 -19.27 1.43
CA ASN A 83 -5.78 -19.60 0.34
C ASN A 83 -5.78 -18.53 -0.76
N GLY A 84 -6.66 -17.53 -0.67
CA GLY A 84 -6.74 -16.44 -1.63
C GLY A 84 -5.47 -15.60 -1.67
N THR A 85 -5.12 -15.13 -2.87
CA THR A 85 -4.00 -14.19 -3.07
C THR A 85 -4.49 -12.75 -2.89
N CYS A 86 -3.75 -11.96 -2.14
CA CYS A 86 -3.96 -10.52 -1.99
C CYS A 86 -3.09 -9.77 -3.01
N TYR A 87 -3.71 -8.96 -3.85
CA TYR A 87 -3.06 -8.03 -4.77
C TYR A 87 -3.34 -6.60 -4.30
N GLY A 88 -2.29 -5.87 -3.93
CA GLY A 88 -2.39 -4.52 -3.40
C GLY A 88 -1.48 -4.31 -2.19
N ALA A 89 -1.95 -3.55 -1.20
CA ALA A 89 -1.12 -3.17 -0.05
C ALA A 89 -1.88 -3.34 1.26
N ILE A 90 -1.17 -3.75 2.31
CA ILE A 90 -1.72 -3.86 3.66
C ILE A 90 -0.80 -3.09 4.60
N ILE A 91 -1.35 -2.10 5.29
CA ILE A 91 -0.72 -1.41 6.42
C ILE A 91 -1.47 -1.85 7.68
N ALA A 92 -0.76 -2.44 8.63
CA ALA A 92 -1.34 -3.00 9.85
C ALA A 92 -0.45 -2.73 11.05
N LYS A 93 -1.03 -2.77 12.26
CA LYS A 93 -0.23 -2.84 13.50
C LYS A 93 0.53 -4.16 13.55
N ASP A 94 -0.21 -5.24 13.37
CA ASP A 94 0.28 -6.60 13.35
C ASP A 94 -0.32 -7.32 12.14
N TYR A 95 0.49 -8.04 11.38
CA TYR A 95 0.04 -8.86 10.26
C TYR A 95 0.30 -10.34 10.54
N LYS A 96 -0.75 -11.16 10.44
CA LYS A 96 -0.67 -12.62 10.67
C LYS A 96 -1.22 -13.38 9.47
N ASN A 97 -0.38 -14.18 8.82
CA ASN A 97 -0.81 -15.11 7.79
C ASN A 97 -0.67 -16.54 8.30
N THR A 98 -1.79 -17.25 8.44
CA THR A 98 -1.83 -18.68 8.81
C THR A 98 -2.36 -19.56 7.67
N GLY A 99 -2.77 -18.95 6.55
CA GLY A 99 -3.20 -19.66 5.36
C GLY A 99 -2.05 -19.85 4.37
N ASN A 100 -2.40 -20.32 3.16
CA ASN A 100 -1.45 -20.46 2.05
C ASN A 100 -1.48 -19.25 1.09
N GLY A 101 -2.28 -18.22 1.42
CA GLY A 101 -2.40 -17.01 0.63
C GLY A 101 -1.07 -16.25 0.52
N ARG A 102 -0.85 -15.62 -0.63
CA ARG A 102 0.30 -14.76 -0.92
C ARG A 102 -0.12 -13.30 -0.96
N ILE A 103 0.81 -12.38 -0.72
CA ILE A 103 0.62 -10.94 -0.96
C ILE A 103 1.53 -10.53 -2.12
N HIS A 104 0.96 -9.82 -3.08
CA HIS A 104 1.67 -9.15 -4.16
C HIS A 104 1.39 -7.65 -4.07
N PHE A 105 2.45 -6.86 -3.93
CA PHE A 105 2.33 -5.41 -3.96
C PHE A 105 1.96 -4.94 -5.36
N ASP A 106 0.95 -4.08 -5.47
CA ASP A 106 0.52 -3.50 -6.74
C ASP A 106 1.03 -2.06 -6.88
N GLU A 107 1.82 -1.80 -7.92
CA GLU A 107 2.44 -0.50 -8.14
C GLU A 107 1.45 0.61 -8.50
N ALA A 108 0.25 0.27 -8.99
CA ALA A 108 -0.78 1.27 -9.25
C ALA A 108 -1.27 1.96 -7.95
N LEU A 109 -0.97 1.40 -6.77
CA LEU A 109 -1.22 2.06 -5.49
C LEU A 109 -0.23 3.18 -5.17
N LYS A 110 0.94 3.24 -5.85
CA LYS A 110 1.92 4.33 -5.67
C LYS A 110 1.33 5.69 -6.05
N GLU A 111 0.49 5.71 -7.07
CA GLU A 111 -0.18 6.93 -7.56
C GLU A 111 -1.23 7.48 -6.57
N ILE A 112 -1.71 6.65 -5.63
CA ILE A 112 -2.68 7.08 -4.60
C ILE A 112 -1.99 7.80 -3.45
N GLN A 113 -0.71 7.52 -3.19
CA GLN A 113 0.05 8.18 -2.10
C GLN A 113 0.36 9.66 -2.38
N GLY A 114 -0.08 10.20 -3.53
CA GLY A 114 0.35 11.50 -4.03
C GLY A 114 1.73 11.40 -4.66
N ALA A 115 2.01 12.26 -5.64
CA ALA A 115 3.31 12.32 -6.30
C ALA A 115 4.41 12.26 -5.23
N SER A 116 5.32 11.31 -5.36
CA SER A 116 6.49 11.20 -4.51
C SER A 116 7.16 12.57 -4.47
N SER A 117 7.10 13.22 -3.30
CA SER A 117 7.82 14.45 -3.01
C SER A 117 9.31 14.12 -2.94
N GLY A 118 9.88 13.89 -4.10
CA GLY A 118 11.25 13.45 -4.32
C GLY A 118 11.80 14.14 -5.54
N GLU A 119 11.53 15.43 -5.70
CA GLU A 119 12.38 16.25 -6.55
C GLU A 119 13.78 16.25 -5.92
N MET A 120 14.62 15.33 -6.39
CA MET A 120 16.03 15.31 -6.05
C MET A 120 16.69 16.48 -6.76
N THR A 121 16.78 17.63 -6.09
CA THR A 121 17.48 18.80 -6.63
C THR A 121 18.95 18.71 -6.23
N ILE A 122 19.86 18.75 -7.19
CA ILE A 122 21.30 18.95 -6.89
C ILE A 122 21.46 20.41 -6.44
N ARG A 123 21.68 20.64 -5.14
CA ARG A 123 21.82 22.00 -4.58
C ARG A 123 23.17 22.64 -4.86
N ALA A 124 24.20 21.83 -5.05
CA ALA A 124 25.52 22.28 -5.42
C ALA A 124 26.30 21.13 -6.06
N TRP A 125 27.13 21.45 -7.04
CA TRP A 125 28.14 20.57 -7.59
C TRP A 125 29.45 21.35 -7.66
N GLN A 126 30.54 20.73 -7.22
CA GLN A 126 31.88 21.30 -7.35
C GLN A 126 32.82 20.24 -7.91
N GLU A 127 33.30 20.46 -9.13
CA GLU A 127 34.43 19.72 -9.68
C GLU A 127 35.73 20.44 -9.32
N LYS A 128 36.70 19.67 -8.83
CA LYS A 128 38.05 20.16 -8.54
C LYS A 128 38.97 19.73 -9.67
N ASN A 129 39.18 20.61 -10.64
CA ASN A 129 40.24 20.44 -11.63
C ASN A 129 41.57 20.87 -11.01
N THR A 130 42.44 19.90 -10.75
CA THR A 130 43.78 20.16 -10.20
C THR A 130 44.73 20.44 -11.36
N LEU A 131 44.94 21.71 -11.70
CA LEU A 131 46.01 22.13 -12.61
C LEU A 131 47.35 22.11 -11.88
N LEU A 132 47.95 20.93 -11.74
CA LEU A 132 49.36 20.80 -11.38
C LEU A 132 50.11 20.15 -12.54
N TRP A 133 50.40 20.96 -13.55
CA TRP A 133 51.60 20.75 -14.35
C TRP A 133 52.37 22.07 -14.46
N GLY A 134 53.43 22.16 -13.66
CA GLY A 134 54.64 22.94 -13.96
C GLY A 134 54.56 24.47 -13.99
N THR A 135 54.99 25.10 -12.90
CA THR A 135 55.80 26.33 -13.00
C THR A 135 56.99 26.19 -12.07
N GLY A 136 58.13 25.84 -12.67
CA GLY A 136 59.42 25.71 -12.00
C GLY A 136 59.92 27.05 -11.45
N THR A 137 60.63 26.94 -10.35
CA THR A 137 61.31 28.01 -9.61
C THR A 137 62.46 28.62 -10.41
N THR A 138 62.55 29.96 -10.44
CA THR A 138 63.85 30.64 -10.56
C THR A 138 63.93 31.73 -9.49
N THR A 139 64.89 31.59 -8.57
CA THR A 139 65.27 32.61 -7.57
C THR A 139 66.38 33.49 -8.15
N PRO A 140 66.30 34.83 -8.09
CA PRO A 140 67.47 35.67 -8.31
C PRO A 140 68.35 35.69 -7.05
N GLY A 141 69.64 35.43 -7.22
CA GLY A 141 70.68 35.64 -6.20
C GLY A 141 71.36 36.99 -6.39
N SER A 142 71.57 37.68 -5.25
CA SER A 142 72.33 38.93 -4.98
C SER A 142 72.07 40.15 -5.85
#